data_AF-A0A2D0IJM7-F1
#
_entry.id   AF-A0A2D0IJM7-F1
#
_cell.length_a   1.000
_cell.length_b   1.000
_cell.length_c   1.000
_cell.angle_alpha   90.00
_cell.angle_beta   90.00
_cell.angle_gamma   90.00
#
_symmetry.space_group_name_H-M   'P 1'
#
loop_
_entity.id
_entity.type
_entity.pdbx_description
1 polymer ?
#
loop_
_entity_poly.entity_id
_entity_poly.type
_entity_poly.pdbx_seq_one_letter_code
_entity_poly.pdbx_strand_id
1 'polypeptide(L)'
;MNYSSARAAMLEAWKTLTRRRDDFAIGFAQPIASAFVEEIHNIEDLPLPSNAPDFLDAKAAYCRARWMGPGRGWLDPVAEKKGAILGMNAGLSTLEMEAAENAGEDWEEMLDERAREIEAFKERGIPLPEWAEPAPQQQTNRGSGEWE
;
A
#
# COMPACT_ATOMS: atom_id res chain seq x y z
N MET A 1 19.15 -25.86 11.75
CA MET A 1 18.64 -24.89 10.76
C MET A 1 19.14 -23.52 11.14
N ASN A 2 19.62 -22.73 10.17
CA ASN A 2 19.98 -21.33 10.40
C ASN A 2 18.93 -20.40 9.76
N TYR A 3 18.82 -19.17 10.24
CA TYR A 3 17.84 -18.18 9.77
C TYR A 3 17.83 -18.02 8.24
N SER A 4 19.02 -17.97 7.62
CA SER A 4 19.18 -17.82 6.17
C SER A 4 18.55 -18.97 5.38
N SER A 5 18.75 -20.22 5.81
CA SER A 5 18.15 -21.40 5.16
C SER A 5 16.62 -21.43 5.28
N ALA A 6 16.07 -21.08 6.45
CA ALA A 6 14.63 -21.01 6.66
C ALA A 6 13.99 -19.87 5.84
N ARG A 7 14.66 -18.71 5.78
CA ARG A 7 14.21 -17.57 4.97
C ARG A 7 14.20 -17.88 3.48
N ALA A 8 15.26 -18.51 2.98
CA ALA A 8 15.35 -18.90 1.57
C ALA A 8 14.22 -19.88 1.19
N ALA A 9 13.97 -20.90 2.03
CA ALA A 9 12.88 -21.85 1.81
C ALA A 9 11.51 -21.18 1.82
N MET A 10 11.26 -20.25 2.76
CA MET A 10 10.01 -19.49 2.84
C MET A 10 9.80 -18.62 1.59
N LEU A 11 10.85 -17.95 1.10
CA LEU A 11 10.75 -17.10 -0.10
C LEU A 11 10.47 -17.92 -1.36
N GLU A 12 11.07 -19.10 -1.51
CA GLU A 12 10.77 -20.00 -2.65
C GLU A 12 9.33 -20.54 -2.60
N ALA A 13 8.86 -20.92 -1.40
CA ALA A 13 7.46 -21.29 -1.21
C ALA A 13 6.52 -20.11 -1.57
N TRP A 14 6.87 -18.90 -1.14
CA TRP A 14 6.09 -17.70 -1.40
C TRP A 14 5.95 -17.40 -2.89
N LYS A 15 7.03 -17.49 -3.67
CA LYS A 15 6.99 -17.32 -5.14
C LYS A 15 5.99 -18.28 -5.78
N THR A 16 6.01 -19.55 -5.36
CA THR A 16 5.12 -20.58 -5.91
C THR A 16 3.65 -20.31 -5.56
N LEU A 17 3.37 -19.90 -4.33
CA LEU A 17 2.02 -19.59 -3.87
C LEU A 17 1.48 -18.32 -4.54
N THR A 18 2.31 -17.28 -4.64
CA THR A 18 1.98 -16.02 -5.31
C THR A 18 1.61 -16.28 -6.76
N ARG A 19 2.45 -17.02 -7.50
CA ARG A 19 2.16 -17.40 -8.90
C ARG A 19 0.81 -18.10 -9.05
N ARG A 20 0.51 -19.07 -8.19
CA ARG A 20 -0.77 -19.80 -8.24
C ARG A 20 -1.98 -18.91 -7.94
N ARG A 21 -1.83 -17.97 -7.01
CA ARG A 21 -2.86 -16.97 -6.69
C ARG A 21 -3.09 -16.07 -7.88
N ASP A 22 -2.03 -15.56 -8.49
CA ASP A 22 -2.12 -14.65 -9.62
C ASP A 22 -2.75 -15.35 -10.84
N ASP A 23 -2.37 -16.61 -11.11
CA ASP A 23 -3.01 -17.43 -12.14
C ASP A 23 -4.52 -17.58 -11.90
N PHE A 24 -4.93 -17.84 -10.65
CA PHE A 24 -6.35 -17.95 -10.28
C PHE A 24 -7.07 -16.61 -10.46
N ALA A 25 -6.47 -15.52 -10.01
CA ALA A 25 -7.04 -14.18 -10.12
C ALA A 25 -7.23 -13.77 -11.58
N ILE A 26 -6.22 -13.99 -12.43
CA ILE A 26 -6.27 -13.69 -13.87
C ILE A 26 -7.30 -14.58 -14.58
N GLY A 27 -7.39 -15.86 -14.21
CA GLY A 27 -8.28 -16.82 -14.87
C GLY A 27 -9.75 -16.73 -14.44
N PHE A 28 -10.01 -16.31 -13.20
CA PHE A 28 -11.36 -16.34 -12.62
C PHE A 28 -11.87 -14.95 -12.21
N ALA A 29 -11.10 -14.21 -11.42
CA ALA A 29 -11.58 -12.94 -10.84
C ALA A 29 -11.56 -11.78 -11.85
N GLN A 30 -10.48 -11.67 -12.63
CA GLN A 30 -10.28 -10.60 -13.60
C GLN A 30 -11.37 -10.56 -14.70
N PRO A 31 -11.80 -11.69 -15.30
CA PRO A 31 -12.88 -11.67 -16.28
C PRO A 31 -14.20 -11.19 -15.70
N ILE A 32 -14.52 -11.60 -14.47
CA ILE A 32 -15.75 -11.19 -13.78
C ILE A 32 -15.73 -9.68 -13.50
N ALA A 33 -14.63 -9.18 -12.94
CA ALA A 33 -14.47 -7.74 -12.69
C ALA A 33 -14.52 -6.94 -13.99
N SER A 34 -13.89 -7.42 -15.06
CA SER A 34 -13.88 -6.74 -16.36
C SER A 34 -15.27 -6.68 -16.99
N ALA A 35 -16.06 -7.76 -16.90
CA ALA A 35 -17.43 -7.80 -17.40
C ALA A 35 -18.33 -6.86 -16.59
N PHE A 36 -18.14 -6.79 -15.27
CA PHE A 36 -18.88 -5.87 -14.41
C PHE A 36 -18.58 -4.39 -14.76
N VAL A 37 -17.31 -4.03 -14.93
CA VAL A 37 -16.92 -2.67 -15.32
C VAL A 37 -17.48 -2.31 -16.71
N GLU A 38 -17.44 -3.26 -17.65
CA GLU A 38 -18.03 -3.11 -19.00
C GLU A 38 -19.54 -2.86 -18.92
N GLU A 39 -20.27 -3.60 -18.08
CA GLU A 39 -21.71 -3.41 -17.88
C GLU A 39 -22.04 -2.02 -17.33
N ILE A 40 -21.28 -1.52 -16.34
CA ILE A 40 -21.48 -0.18 -15.79
C ILE A 40 -21.30 0.90 -16.86
N HIS A 41 -20.26 0.78 -17.70
CA HIS A 41 -20.05 1.73 -18.80
C HIS A 41 -21.18 1.71 -19.85
N ASN A 42 -21.90 0.60 -19.98
CA ASN A 42 -23.01 0.47 -20.92
C ASN A 42 -24.36 0.98 -20.35
N ILE A 43 -24.59 0.80 -19.05
CA ILE A 43 -25.88 1.11 -18.41
C ILE A 43 -25.89 2.52 -17.82
N GLU A 44 -24.81 2.93 -17.15
CA GLU A 44 -24.78 4.14 -16.33
C GLU A 44 -24.03 5.28 -17.00
N ASP A 45 -24.48 6.51 -16.73
CA ASP A 45 -23.73 7.72 -17.08
C ASP A 45 -22.70 8.00 -15.98
N LEU A 46 -21.48 7.49 -16.19
CA LEU A 46 -20.38 7.61 -15.24
C LEU A 46 -19.78 9.02 -15.28
N PRO A 47 -19.45 9.63 -14.12
CA PRO A 47 -18.74 10.90 -14.05
C PRO A 47 -17.26 10.70 -14.44
N LEU A 48 -16.99 10.55 -15.73
CA LEU A 48 -15.64 10.40 -16.28
C LEU A 48 -14.91 11.74 -16.36
N PRO A 49 -13.57 11.77 -16.20
CA PRO A 49 -12.79 12.98 -16.39
C PRO A 49 -12.92 13.49 -17.84
N SER A 50 -12.75 14.79 -18.01
CA SER A 50 -12.82 15.41 -19.35
C SER A 50 -11.82 14.75 -20.30
N ASN A 51 -12.27 14.43 -21.52
CA ASN A 51 -11.48 13.74 -22.55
C ASN A 51 -11.11 12.27 -22.21
N ALA A 52 -11.92 11.59 -21.41
CA ALA A 52 -11.80 10.15 -21.22
C ALA A 52 -12.02 9.38 -22.54
N PRO A 53 -11.15 8.43 -22.90
CA PRO A 53 -11.33 7.58 -24.07
C PRO A 53 -12.51 6.63 -23.89
N ASP A 54 -13.05 6.14 -25.00
CA ASP A 54 -14.10 5.11 -24.97
C ASP A 54 -13.62 3.84 -24.25
N PHE A 55 -14.57 3.10 -23.67
CA PHE A 55 -14.26 1.90 -22.90
C PHE A 55 -13.48 0.88 -23.72
N LEU A 56 -13.83 0.66 -24.99
CA LEU A 56 -13.15 -0.33 -25.82
C LEU A 56 -11.70 0.06 -26.14
N ASP A 57 -11.43 1.35 -26.33
CA ASP A 57 -10.09 1.87 -26.61
C ASP A 57 -9.16 1.78 -25.38
N ALA A 58 -9.72 1.84 -24.17
CA ALA A 58 -8.97 1.86 -22.92
C ALA A 58 -9.38 0.75 -21.92
N LYS A 59 -9.92 -0.37 -22.42
CA LYS A 59 -10.41 -1.49 -21.59
C LYS A 59 -9.39 -1.95 -20.55
N ALA A 60 -8.12 -2.02 -20.93
CA ALA A 60 -7.05 -2.43 -20.03
C ALA A 60 -6.82 -1.44 -18.87
N ALA A 61 -7.02 -0.15 -19.11
CA ALA A 61 -6.86 0.88 -18.09
C ALA A 61 -8.06 0.90 -17.13
N TYR A 62 -9.28 0.84 -17.66
CA TYR A 62 -10.51 0.84 -16.86
C TYR A 62 -10.69 -0.43 -16.03
N CYS A 63 -10.35 -1.60 -16.59
CA CYS A 63 -10.50 -2.88 -15.89
C CYS A 63 -9.25 -3.27 -15.09
N ARG A 64 -8.23 -2.40 -14.98
CA ARG A 64 -7.02 -2.73 -14.22
C ARG A 64 -7.38 -2.91 -12.75
N ALA A 65 -7.18 -4.12 -12.25
CA ALA A 65 -7.34 -4.44 -10.84
C ALA A 65 -6.07 -5.09 -10.29
N ARG A 66 -5.79 -4.84 -9.01
CA ARG A 66 -4.74 -5.53 -8.27
C ARG A 66 -5.39 -6.51 -7.31
N TRP A 67 -5.08 -7.79 -7.48
CA TRP A 67 -5.62 -8.86 -6.63
C TRP A 67 -4.70 -9.11 -5.46
N MET A 68 -4.94 -8.37 -4.38
CA MET A 68 -4.20 -8.55 -3.13
C MET A 68 -4.58 -9.88 -2.48
N GLY A 69 -3.63 -10.45 -1.75
CA GLY A 69 -3.87 -11.64 -0.95
C GLY A 69 -3.16 -11.49 0.39
N PRO A 70 -3.07 -12.57 1.18
CA PRO A 70 -2.48 -12.47 2.51
C PRO A 70 -1.05 -11.94 2.43
N GLY A 71 -0.63 -11.20 3.46
CA GLY A 71 0.76 -10.78 3.60
C GLY A 71 1.69 -11.99 3.66
N ARG A 72 2.90 -11.84 3.10
CA ARG A 72 3.96 -12.85 3.15
C ARG A 72 4.32 -13.26 4.57
N GLY A 73 4.17 -12.32 5.51
CA GLY A 73 4.68 -12.44 6.87
C GLY A 73 6.19 -12.19 6.97
N TRP A 74 6.69 -12.20 8.20
CA TRP A 74 8.08 -11.90 8.54
C TRP A 74 8.72 -13.09 9.26
N LEU A 75 9.97 -13.42 8.91
CA LEU A 75 10.73 -14.41 9.66
C LEU A 75 11.54 -13.74 10.77
N ASP A 76 12.16 -12.58 10.48
CA ASP A 76 12.71 -11.68 11.49
C ASP A 76 11.95 -10.34 11.43
N PRO A 77 10.99 -10.12 12.34
CA PRO A 77 10.16 -8.91 12.34
C PRO A 77 10.96 -7.61 12.45
N VAL A 78 12.16 -7.62 13.02
CA VAL A 78 12.94 -6.39 13.25
C VAL A 78 13.82 -6.10 12.04
N ALA A 79 14.60 -7.09 11.60
CA ALA A 79 15.53 -6.89 10.49
C ALA A 79 14.78 -6.60 9.18
N GLU A 80 13.69 -7.34 8.93
CA GLU A 80 12.97 -7.21 7.67
C GLU A 80 12.08 -5.96 7.61
N LYS A 81 11.47 -5.52 8.73
CA LYS A 81 10.78 -4.22 8.80
C LYS A 81 11.73 -3.04 8.62
N LYS A 82 12.94 -3.11 9.18
CA LYS A 82 13.98 -2.10 8.94
C LYS A 82 14.38 -2.04 7.46
N GLY A 83 14.47 -3.20 6.82
CA GLY A 83 14.69 -3.30 5.37
C GLY A 83 13.58 -2.63 4.56
N ALA A 84 12.31 -2.86 4.90
CA ALA A 84 11.17 -2.23 4.24
C ALA A 84 11.18 -0.70 4.40
N ILE A 85 11.42 -0.20 5.61
CA ILE A 85 11.54 1.25 5.87
C ILE A 85 12.69 1.85 5.05
N LEU A 86 13.84 1.17 4.99
CA LEU A 86 14.99 1.63 4.21
C LEU A 86 14.68 1.63 2.70
N GLY A 87 13.98 0.62 2.20
CA GLY A 87 13.55 0.52 0.81
C GLY A 87 12.60 1.66 0.40
N MET A 88 11.61 1.95 1.25
CA MET A 88 10.69 3.07 1.04
C MET A 88 11.43 4.40 1.06
N ASN A 89 12.30 4.64 2.04
CA ASN A 89 13.09 5.87 2.14
C ASN A 89 14.06 6.03 0.96
N ALA A 90 14.55 4.93 0.39
CA ALA A 90 15.40 4.93 -0.79
C ALA A 90 14.61 5.05 -2.12
N GLY A 91 13.27 5.06 -2.08
CA GLY A 91 12.42 5.11 -3.27
C GLY A 91 12.40 3.81 -4.09
N LEU A 92 12.80 2.69 -3.49
CA LEU A 92 12.77 1.36 -4.14
C LEU A 92 11.42 0.67 -4.02
N SER A 93 10.59 1.09 -3.04
CA SER A 93 9.24 0.59 -2.84
C SER A 93 8.28 1.72 -2.45
N THR A 94 6.99 1.48 -2.65
CA THR A 94 5.90 2.39 -2.25
C THR A 94 5.15 1.82 -1.05
N LEU A 95 4.37 2.67 -0.38
CA LEU A 95 3.50 2.24 0.71
C LEU A 95 2.52 1.15 0.25
N GLU A 96 1.95 1.30 -0.95
CA GLU A 96 1.07 0.31 -1.56
C GLU A 96 1.77 -1.05 -1.76
N MET A 97 3.03 -1.05 -2.22
CA MET A 97 3.78 -2.29 -2.39
C MET A 97 4.05 -2.98 -1.05
N GLU A 98 4.51 -2.22 -0.05
CA GLU A 98 4.85 -2.78 1.26
C GLU A 98 3.62 -3.22 2.06
N ALA A 99 2.51 -2.48 1.98
CA ALA A 99 1.25 -2.84 2.64
C ALA A 99 0.67 -4.13 2.04
N ALA A 100 0.57 -4.20 0.71
CA ALA A 100 0.04 -5.37 0.02
C ALA A 100 0.94 -6.61 0.16
N GLU A 101 2.28 -6.46 0.12
CA GLU A 101 3.17 -7.62 0.22
C GLU A 101 3.34 -8.14 1.65
N ASN A 102 3.41 -7.25 2.65
CA ASN A 102 3.77 -7.65 3.99
C ASN A 102 2.56 -7.83 4.92
N ALA A 103 1.57 -6.94 4.82
CA ALA A 103 0.34 -7.02 5.61
C ALA A 103 -0.78 -7.72 4.82
N GLY A 104 -0.80 -7.57 3.50
CA GLY A 104 -1.93 -8.00 2.67
C GLY A 104 -3.11 -7.06 2.74
N GLU A 105 -2.88 -5.82 3.19
CA GLU A 105 -3.89 -4.79 3.41
C GLU A 105 -3.75 -3.69 2.36
N ASP A 106 -4.85 -2.97 2.14
CA ASP A 106 -4.84 -1.78 1.31
C ASP A 106 -4.22 -0.59 2.06
N TRP A 107 -3.45 0.23 1.35
CA TRP A 107 -2.76 1.36 1.95
C TRP A 107 -3.70 2.55 2.22
N GLU A 108 -4.75 2.73 1.41
CA GLU A 108 -5.73 3.81 1.60
C GLU A 108 -6.56 3.52 2.83
N GLU A 109 -7.05 2.29 2.98
CA GLU A 109 -7.76 1.85 4.18
C GLU A 109 -6.93 2.02 5.45
N MET A 110 -5.64 1.68 5.39
CA MET A 110 -4.72 1.88 6.51
C MET A 110 -4.55 3.38 6.86
N LEU A 111 -4.50 4.27 5.87
CA LEU A 111 -4.40 5.71 6.13
C LEU A 111 -5.69 6.28 6.71
N ASP A 112 -6.85 5.85 6.20
CA ASP A 112 -8.15 6.21 6.71
C ASP A 112 -8.33 5.76 8.16
N GLU A 113 -7.92 4.52 8.48
CA GLU A 113 -7.95 4.01 9.84
C GLU A 113 -7.02 4.83 10.74
N ARG A 114 -5.78 5.10 10.32
CA ARG A 114 -4.86 5.96 11.08
C ARG A 114 -5.43 7.35 11.34
N ALA A 115 -6.12 7.94 10.37
CA ALA A 115 -6.75 9.25 10.55
C ALA A 115 -7.82 9.21 11.65
N ARG A 116 -8.68 8.18 11.62
CA ARG A 116 -9.70 7.94 12.66
C ARG A 116 -9.07 7.66 14.02
N GLU A 117 -8.00 6.87 14.07
CA GLU A 117 -7.26 6.61 15.30
C GLU A 117 -6.75 7.92 15.93
N ILE A 118 -6.06 8.75 15.14
CA ILE A 118 -5.52 10.04 15.58
C ILE A 118 -6.62 10.95 16.16
N GLU A 119 -7.76 11.04 15.49
CA GLU A 119 -8.92 11.79 15.99
C GLU A 119 -9.41 11.22 17.31
N ALA A 120 -9.52 9.90 17.41
CA ALA A 120 -9.99 9.23 18.61
C ALA A 120 -8.99 9.31 19.78
N PHE A 121 -7.69 9.41 19.52
CA PHE A 121 -6.67 9.73 20.54
C PHE A 121 -6.89 11.15 21.11
N LYS A 122 -7.11 12.13 20.21
CA LYS A 122 -7.34 13.53 20.59
C LYS A 122 -8.62 13.70 21.41
N GLU A 123 -9.72 13.07 20.99
CA GLU A 123 -11.00 13.11 21.71
C GLU A 123 -10.91 12.54 23.13
N ARG A 124 -10.13 11.47 23.30
CA ARG A 124 -9.97 10.79 24.59
C ARG A 124 -8.86 11.38 25.47
N GLY A 125 -8.16 12.40 24.98
CA GLY A 125 -7.02 13.02 25.67
C GLY A 125 -5.85 12.06 25.90
N ILE A 126 -5.71 11.04 25.05
CA ILE A 126 -4.59 10.07 25.11
C ILE A 126 -3.45 10.65 24.27
N PRO A 127 -2.20 10.65 24.77
CA PRO A 127 -1.05 11.15 24.00
C PRO A 127 -0.91 10.39 22.68
N LEU A 128 -0.62 11.12 21.62
CA LEU A 128 -0.41 10.55 20.29
C LEU A 128 0.85 9.68 20.29
N PRO A 129 0.85 8.56 19.55
CA PRO A 129 2.06 7.77 19.37
C PRO A 129 3.09 8.52 18.50
N GLU A 130 4.37 8.19 18.66
CA GLU A 130 5.51 8.86 17.98
C GLU A 130 5.36 8.92 16.45
N TRP A 131 4.73 7.92 15.84
CA TRP A 131 4.48 7.90 14.39
C TRP A 131 3.39 8.87 13.93
N ALA A 132 2.52 9.32 14.84
CA ALA A 132 1.42 10.24 14.59
C ALA A 132 1.72 11.68 15.01
N GLU A 133 2.77 11.89 15.81
CA GLU A 133 3.21 13.23 16.17
C GLU A 133 3.80 13.95 14.94
N PRO A 134 3.35 15.17 14.61
CA PRO A 134 4.00 15.94 13.57
C PRO A 134 5.44 16.22 14.00
N ALA A 135 6.40 15.94 13.12
CA ALA A 135 7.82 16.12 13.40
C ALA A 135 8.06 17.52 14.01
N PRO A 136 8.85 17.62 15.11
CA PRO A 136 9.07 18.90 15.77
C PRO A 136 9.66 19.88 14.76
N GLN A 137 8.95 20.98 14.52
CA GLN A 137 9.45 22.08 13.70
C GLN A 137 10.77 22.55 14.32
N GLN A 138 11.89 22.25 13.66
CA GLN A 138 13.18 22.80 14.05
C GLN A 138 13.06 24.32 13.95
N GLN A 139 12.94 24.98 15.11
CA GLN A 139 13.08 26.42 15.22
C GLN A 139 14.45 26.76 14.66
N THR A 140 14.48 27.27 13.43
CA THR A 140 15.67 27.88 12.87
C THR A 140 15.90 29.16 13.66
N ASN A 141 16.63 29.02 14.76
CA ASN A 141 17.11 30.14 15.55
C ASN A 141 18.16 30.84 14.68
N ARG A 142 17.69 31.67 13.74
CA ARG A 142 18.53 32.63 13.03
C ARG A 142 18.99 33.62 14.08
N GLY A 143 20.15 33.31 14.67
CA GLY A 143 20.83 34.16 15.62
C GLY A 143 20.85 35.58 15.08
N SER A 144 20.31 36.48 15.88
CA SER A 144 20.54 37.91 15.83
C SER A 144 22.05 38.14 15.91
N GLY A 145 22.70 38.14 14.75
CA GLY A 145 24.04 38.68 14.57
C GLY A 145 23.92 40.20 14.61
N GLU A 146 23.95 40.73 15.83
CA GLU A 146 24.36 42.10 16.11
C GLU A 146 25.68 42.35 15.39
N TRP A 147 25.70 43.35 14.51
CA TRP A 147 26.94 43.97 14.06
C TRP A 147 26.86 45.43 14.51
N GLU A 148 27.52 45.69 15.63
CA GLU A 148 28.16 46.97 15.93
C GLU A 148 29.20 47.32 14.85
#